data_AF-R1FVV0-F1
#
_entry.id   AF-R1FVV0-F1
#
_cell.length_a   1.000
_cell.length_b   1.000
_cell.length_c   1.000
_cell.angle_alpha   90.00
_cell.angle_beta   90.00
_cell.angle_gamma   90.00
#
_symmetry.space_group_name_H-M   'P 1'
#
loop_
_entity.id
_entity.type
_entity.pdbx_description
1 polymer ?
#
loop_
_entity_poly.entity_id
_entity_poly.type
_entity_poly.pdbx_seq_one_letter_code
_entity_poly.pdbx_strand_id
1 'polypeptide(L)'
;MKRTESAEQRQIKLKISTLKALIDQGQALPDDVTEYLEAREEQRRITREELTPYFASEEFSLKQGAAHDTGSAAFYRPYTPKGSNHWINEIFHADWTDPSNPKKTGTTATDPSKISAALTPFYSSLYAQKPSINPERPLATLESGNRVLPTTAAKCGAPISAGEIQDTCDMLPTGKSPGPDLIPNAFYKIFSAKITPILERW
;
A
#
# COMPACT_ATOMS: atom_id res chain seq x y z
N MET A 1 29.24 -15.65 -2.21
CA MET A 1 29.64 -15.30 -0.85
C MET A 1 28.40 -14.84 -0.08
N LYS A 2 28.00 -15.57 0.98
CA LYS A 2 26.88 -15.16 1.85
C LYS A 2 27.29 -13.85 2.52
N ARG A 3 26.41 -12.84 2.54
CA ARG A 3 26.61 -11.63 3.35
C ARG A 3 26.93 -12.08 4.78
N THR A 4 28.17 -11.92 5.22
CA THR A 4 28.52 -12.17 6.62
C THR A 4 28.10 -10.94 7.40
N GLU A 5 26.85 -10.94 7.87
CA GLU A 5 26.36 -9.92 8.80
C GLU A 5 27.32 -9.80 9.99
N SER A 6 27.69 -8.55 10.33
CA SER A 6 28.46 -8.25 11.53
C SER A 6 27.75 -8.79 12.78
N ALA A 7 28.50 -9.16 13.81
CA ALA A 7 27.94 -9.61 15.09
C ALA A 7 26.98 -8.56 15.68
N GLU A 8 27.31 -7.27 15.52
CA GLU A 8 26.51 -6.14 15.97
C GLU A 8 25.18 -6.04 15.21
N GLN A 9 25.20 -6.21 13.87
CA GLN A 9 23.97 -6.22 13.07
C GLN A 9 23.02 -7.36 13.45
N ARG A 10 23.58 -8.54 13.75
CA ARG A 10 22.77 -9.68 14.20
C ARG A 10 22.10 -9.41 15.53
N GLN A 11 22.82 -8.84 16.48
CA GLN A 11 22.27 -8.47 17.79
C GLN A 11 21.17 -7.41 17.66
N ILE A 12 21.38 -6.37 16.83
CA ILE A 12 20.37 -5.33 16.61
C ILE A 12 19.14 -5.87 15.90
N LYS A 13 19.30 -6.75 14.90
CA LYS A 13 18.16 -7.42 14.23
C LYS A 13 17.36 -8.30 15.20
N LEU A 14 18.06 -9.03 16.07
CA LEU A 14 17.43 -9.84 17.11
C LEU A 14 16.61 -8.95 18.05
N LYS A 15 17.21 -7.86 18.55
CA LYS A 15 16.57 -6.88 19.43
C LYS A 15 15.33 -6.23 18.80
N ILE A 16 15.41 -5.84 17.51
CA ILE A 16 14.26 -5.32 16.76
C ILE A 16 13.16 -6.37 16.66
N SER A 17 13.51 -7.63 16.40
CA SER A 17 12.52 -8.71 16.24
C SER A 17 11.79 -9.01 17.54
N THR A 18 12.50 -9.02 18.68
CA THR A 18 11.92 -9.28 20.00
C THR A 18 11.02 -8.14 20.46
N LEU A 19 11.49 -6.89 20.32
CA LEU A 19 10.70 -5.71 20.69
C LEU A 19 9.46 -5.57 19.79
N LYS A 20 9.58 -5.85 18.48
CA LYS A 20 8.44 -5.84 17.56
C LYS A 20 7.39 -6.88 17.94
N ALA A 21 7.81 -8.08 18.34
CA ALA A 21 6.90 -9.13 18.77
C ALA A 21 6.13 -8.74 20.04
N LEU A 22 6.80 -8.10 21.02
CA LEU A 22 6.15 -7.58 22.24
C LEU A 22 5.13 -6.48 21.93
N ILE A 23 5.48 -5.56 21.01
CA ILE A 23 4.58 -4.49 20.54
C ILE A 23 3.34 -5.09 19.85
N ASP A 24 3.54 -6.06 18.96
CA ASP A 24 2.45 -6.69 18.21
C ASP A 24 1.51 -7.51 19.10
N GLN A 25 2.03 -8.06 20.20
CA GLN A 25 1.25 -8.78 21.20
C GLN A 25 0.56 -7.85 22.21
N GLY A 26 0.78 -6.53 22.14
CA GLY A 26 0.22 -5.55 23.06
C GLY A 26 0.79 -5.64 24.48
N GLN A 27 1.96 -6.28 24.65
CA GLN A 27 2.62 -6.49 25.93
C GLN A 27 3.77 -5.51 26.18
N ALA A 28 4.03 -4.60 25.24
CA ALA A 28 5.11 -3.64 25.32
C ALA A 28 4.83 -2.50 26.32
N LEU A 29 5.84 -2.17 27.11
CA LEU A 29 5.91 -0.96 27.92
C LEU A 29 6.28 0.25 27.04
N PRO A 30 6.03 1.49 27.50
CA PRO A 30 6.45 2.70 26.78
C PRO A 30 7.97 2.74 26.47
N ASP A 31 8.77 2.18 27.37
CA ASP A 31 10.23 2.09 27.21
C ASP A 31 10.63 1.12 26.08
N ASP A 32 9.90 0.01 25.92
CA ASP A 32 10.13 -0.98 24.85
C ASP A 32 9.88 -0.38 23.46
N VAL A 33 8.89 0.52 23.35
CA VAL A 33 8.57 1.24 22.10
C VAL A 33 9.68 2.23 21.76
N THR A 34 10.20 2.93 22.75
CA THR A 34 11.31 3.88 22.58
C THR A 34 12.58 3.14 22.16
N GLU A 35 12.90 2.04 22.84
CA GLU A 35 14.06 1.20 22.55
C GLU A 35 13.96 0.53 21.16
N TYR A 36 12.75 0.21 20.70
CA TYR A 36 12.50 -0.29 19.34
C TYR A 36 12.83 0.76 18.28
N LEU A 37 12.44 2.01 18.50
CA LEU A 37 12.69 3.11 17.57
C LEU A 37 14.19 3.42 17.49
N GLU A 38 14.88 3.47 18.62
CA GLU A 38 16.33 3.66 18.71
C GLU A 38 17.09 2.52 18.00
N ALA A 39 16.72 1.26 18.27
CA ALA A 39 17.33 0.11 17.61
C ALA A 39 17.15 0.15 16.07
N ARG A 40 16.02 0.69 15.59
CA ARG A 40 15.77 0.89 14.15
C ARG A 40 16.57 2.03 13.54
N GLU A 41 16.84 3.09 14.29
CA GLU A 41 17.75 4.16 13.83
C GLU A 41 19.18 3.65 13.76
N GLU A 42 19.61 2.89 14.77
CA GLU A 42 20.94 2.27 14.81
C GLU A 42 21.14 1.28 13.65
N GLN A 43 20.16 0.43 13.37
CA GLN A 43 20.18 -0.46 12.21
C GLN A 43 20.37 0.32 10.90
N ARG A 44 19.68 1.45 10.74
CA ARG A 44 19.79 2.30 9.56
C ARG A 44 21.17 2.94 9.45
N ARG A 45 21.76 3.37 10.57
CA ARG A 45 23.11 3.94 10.62
C ARG A 45 24.17 2.92 10.22
N ILE A 46 24.19 1.74 10.85
CA ILE A 46 25.14 0.67 10.53
C ILE A 46 24.98 0.22 9.08
N THR A 47 23.75 0.08 8.60
CA THR A 47 23.50 -0.24 7.19
C THR A 47 24.05 0.85 6.27
N ARG A 48 23.99 2.13 6.65
CA ARG A 48 24.52 3.26 5.86
C ARG A 48 26.04 3.33 5.86
N GLU A 49 26.69 3.03 6.98
CA GLU A 49 28.15 3.04 7.12
C GLU A 49 28.82 1.84 6.43
N GLU A 50 28.19 0.67 6.45
CA GLU A 50 28.66 -0.51 5.70
C GLU A 50 28.51 -0.35 4.17
N LEU A 51 27.68 0.57 3.69
CA LEU A 51 27.55 0.90 2.27
C LEU A 51 28.81 1.62 1.72
N THR A 52 29.85 1.89 2.51
CA THR A 52 31.09 2.54 2.04
C THR A 52 32.29 1.74 2.54
N PRO A 53 32.91 0.81 1.75
CA PRO A 53 33.57 1.03 0.44
C PRO A 53 33.24 -0.04 -0.64
N TYR A 54 32.24 -0.90 -0.39
CA TYR A 54 31.94 -2.08 -1.21
C TYR A 54 31.35 -1.80 -2.60
N PHE A 55 30.84 -0.59 -2.88
CA PHE A 55 30.39 -0.22 -4.23
C PHE A 55 31.52 0.19 -5.18
N ALA A 56 32.73 0.39 -4.64
CA ALA A 56 33.93 0.69 -5.43
C ALA A 56 34.97 -0.44 -5.34
N SER A 57 34.63 -1.60 -4.77
CA SER A 57 35.56 -2.73 -4.69
C SER A 57 35.68 -3.44 -6.04
N GLU A 58 36.87 -3.98 -6.31
CA GLU A 58 37.18 -4.75 -7.53
C GLU A 58 36.20 -5.91 -7.74
N GLU A 59 35.69 -6.49 -6.65
CA GLU A 59 34.69 -7.56 -6.67
C GLU A 59 33.30 -7.07 -7.14
N PHE A 60 32.91 -5.83 -6.80
CA PHE A 60 31.68 -5.22 -7.30
C PHE A 60 31.79 -4.92 -8.79
N SER A 61 32.93 -4.35 -9.22
CA SER A 61 33.25 -4.16 -10.63
C SER A 61 33.27 -5.48 -11.41
N LEU A 62 33.81 -6.55 -10.82
CA LEU A 62 33.84 -7.89 -11.41
C LEU A 62 32.43 -8.51 -11.51
N LYS A 63 31.55 -8.30 -10.52
CA LYS A 63 30.15 -8.74 -10.61
C LYS A 63 29.34 -7.96 -11.64
N GLN A 64 29.51 -6.65 -11.70
CA GLN A 64 28.89 -5.80 -12.72
C GLN A 64 29.39 -6.18 -14.12
N GLY A 65 30.70 -6.40 -14.27
CA GLY A 65 31.31 -6.86 -15.51
C GLY A 65 30.87 -8.27 -15.92
N ALA A 66 30.72 -9.19 -14.97
CA ALA A 66 30.22 -10.55 -15.25
C ALA A 66 28.75 -10.56 -15.71
N ALA A 67 27.97 -9.54 -15.34
CA ALA A 67 26.61 -9.32 -15.87
C ALA A 67 26.61 -8.58 -17.22
N HIS A 68 27.76 -8.08 -17.68
CA HIS A 68 27.95 -7.49 -19.00
C HIS A 68 28.23 -8.59 -20.04
N ASP A 69 28.09 -8.24 -21.32
CA ASP A 69 28.01 -9.07 -22.55
C ASP A 69 29.18 -10.07 -22.76
N THR A 70 29.32 -11.03 -21.85
CA THR A 70 30.42 -12.01 -21.76
C THR A 70 29.92 -13.45 -21.86
N GLY A 71 28.62 -13.66 -22.14
CA GLY A 71 28.01 -14.99 -22.25
C GLY A 71 28.03 -15.80 -20.94
N SER A 72 28.25 -15.16 -19.79
CA SER A 72 28.33 -15.84 -18.50
C SER A 72 26.94 -16.24 -17.96
N ALA A 73 26.88 -17.20 -17.03
CA ALA A 73 25.62 -17.53 -16.35
C ALA A 73 25.01 -16.34 -15.59
N ALA A 74 25.82 -15.36 -15.16
CA ALA A 74 25.33 -14.15 -14.52
C ALA A 74 24.62 -13.21 -15.51
N PHE A 75 25.07 -13.16 -16.77
CA PHE A 75 24.44 -12.40 -17.85
C PHE A 75 23.04 -12.93 -18.19
N TYR A 76 22.84 -14.25 -18.24
CA TYR A 76 21.53 -14.84 -18.59
C TYR A 76 20.52 -14.90 -17.43
N ARG A 77 20.97 -14.77 -16.18
CA ARG A 77 20.10 -14.90 -14.98
C ARG A 77 18.93 -13.92 -14.89
N PRO A 78 19.05 -12.64 -15.31
CA PRO A 78 17.91 -11.71 -15.35
C PRO A 78 16.89 -12.06 -16.44
N TYR A 79 17.36 -12.60 -17.57
CA TYR A 79 16.52 -13.01 -18.70
C TYR A 79 15.92 -14.41 -18.53
N THR A 80 16.45 -15.19 -17.60
CA THR A 80 15.86 -16.47 -17.20
C THR A 80 14.53 -16.18 -16.50
N PRO A 81 13.38 -16.66 -17.00
CA PRO A 81 12.08 -16.36 -16.42
C PRO A 81 12.04 -16.77 -14.95
N LYS A 82 12.01 -15.79 -14.04
CA LYS A 82 11.78 -16.02 -12.61
C LYS A 82 10.32 -15.76 -12.32
N GLY A 83 9.51 -16.82 -12.33
CA GLY A 83 8.11 -16.72 -11.95
C GLY A 83 7.21 -17.63 -12.75
N SER A 84 7.30 -18.95 -12.52
CA SER A 84 6.24 -19.89 -12.91
C SER A 84 4.87 -19.51 -12.34
N ASN A 85 4.84 -18.63 -11.32
CA ASN A 85 3.64 -18.16 -10.64
C ASN A 85 2.83 -17.13 -11.44
N HIS A 86 3.32 -16.64 -12.58
CA HIS A 86 2.57 -15.71 -13.43
C HIS A 86 1.70 -16.41 -14.48
N TRP A 87 1.95 -17.69 -14.76
CA TRP A 87 1.18 -18.43 -15.75
C TRP A 87 0.03 -19.16 -15.09
N ILE A 88 -1.19 -18.88 -15.57
CA ILE A 88 -2.36 -19.69 -15.21
C ILE A 88 -2.20 -21.01 -15.96
N ASN A 89 -1.94 -22.09 -15.23
CA ASN A 89 -1.75 -23.43 -15.80
C ASN A 89 -3.08 -24.18 -15.95
N GLU A 90 -4.08 -23.81 -15.17
CA GLU A 90 -5.40 -24.45 -15.16
C GLU A 90 -6.47 -23.45 -14.68
N ILE A 91 -7.66 -23.51 -15.27
CA ILE A 91 -8.84 -22.77 -14.81
C ILE A 91 -10.10 -23.63 -14.89
N PHE A 92 -11.03 -23.45 -13.95
CA PHE A 92 -12.33 -24.12 -13.99
C PHE A 92 -13.28 -23.48 -14.99
N HIS A 93 -14.14 -24.30 -15.60
CA HIS A 93 -15.31 -23.81 -16.30
C HIS A 93 -16.42 -23.47 -15.30
N ALA A 94 -17.18 -22.42 -15.61
CA ALA A 94 -18.35 -22.03 -14.85
C ALA A 94 -19.50 -21.67 -15.78
N ASP A 95 -20.71 -21.88 -15.28
CA ASP A 95 -21.94 -21.32 -15.79
C ASP A 95 -22.03 -19.85 -15.35
N TRP A 96 -22.08 -18.95 -16.33
CA TRP A 96 -22.11 -17.50 -16.17
C TRP A 96 -23.50 -16.91 -16.43
N THR A 97 -24.56 -17.73 -16.43
CA THR A 97 -25.95 -17.26 -16.60
C THR A 97 -26.32 -16.19 -15.56
N ASP A 98 -25.84 -16.33 -14.31
CA ASP A 98 -25.80 -15.26 -13.31
C ASP A 98 -24.34 -14.88 -13.05
N PRO A 99 -23.82 -13.80 -13.68
CA PRO A 99 -22.43 -13.39 -13.52
C PRO A 99 -22.05 -13.00 -12.09
N SER A 100 -23.03 -12.66 -11.25
CA SER A 100 -22.78 -12.32 -9.84
C SER A 100 -22.62 -13.58 -8.97
N ASN A 101 -23.11 -14.73 -9.44
CA ASN A 101 -23.02 -16.00 -8.74
C ASN A 101 -22.70 -17.17 -9.71
N PRO A 102 -21.50 -17.17 -10.32
CA PRO A 102 -21.13 -18.17 -11.30
C PRO A 102 -20.99 -19.56 -10.66
N LYS A 103 -21.57 -20.59 -11.28
CA LYS A 103 -21.55 -21.97 -10.76
C LYS A 103 -20.51 -22.80 -11.49
N LYS A 104 -19.59 -23.42 -10.74
CA LYS A 104 -18.56 -24.29 -11.32
C LYS A 104 -19.20 -25.52 -11.97
N THR A 105 -18.82 -25.82 -13.20
CA THR A 105 -19.34 -26.95 -13.96
C THR A 105 -18.65 -28.28 -13.59
N GLY A 106 -17.54 -28.22 -12.85
CA GLY A 106 -16.75 -29.38 -12.44
C GLY A 106 -15.66 -29.81 -13.44
N THR A 107 -15.56 -29.12 -14.58
CA THR A 107 -14.52 -29.33 -15.59
C THR A 107 -13.49 -28.20 -15.57
N THR A 108 -12.28 -28.46 -16.06
CA THR A 108 -11.17 -27.51 -16.10
C THR A 108 -10.50 -27.47 -17.47
N ALA A 109 -9.87 -26.34 -17.79
CA ALA A 109 -9.08 -26.10 -18.99
C ALA A 109 -7.62 -25.87 -18.61
N THR A 110 -6.72 -26.58 -19.29
CA THR A 110 -5.26 -26.49 -19.12
C THR A 110 -4.56 -25.94 -20.37
N ASP A 111 -5.21 -26.03 -21.54
CA ASP A 111 -4.69 -25.45 -22.78
C ASP A 111 -4.75 -23.91 -22.73
N PRO A 112 -3.68 -23.18 -23.11
CA PRO A 112 -3.66 -21.72 -23.04
C PRO A 112 -4.82 -21.01 -23.77
N SER A 113 -5.22 -21.53 -24.94
CA SER A 113 -6.36 -20.98 -25.69
C SER A 113 -7.69 -21.21 -24.96
N LYS A 114 -7.88 -22.39 -24.35
CA LYS A 114 -9.09 -22.71 -23.58
C LYS A 114 -9.14 -21.95 -22.25
N ILE A 115 -7.98 -21.68 -21.64
CA ILE A 115 -7.87 -20.83 -20.45
C ILE A 115 -8.34 -19.42 -20.75
N SER A 116 -7.89 -18.83 -21.86
CA SER A 116 -8.37 -17.50 -22.28
C SER A 116 -9.88 -17.50 -22.54
N ALA A 117 -10.41 -18.53 -23.21
CA ALA A 117 -11.85 -18.66 -23.47
C ALA A 117 -12.67 -18.82 -22.18
N ALA A 118 -12.16 -19.51 -21.17
CA ALA A 118 -12.83 -19.67 -19.88
C ALA A 118 -12.86 -18.37 -19.05
N LEU A 119 -11.89 -17.47 -19.25
CA LEU A 119 -11.85 -16.15 -18.60
C LEU A 119 -12.74 -15.09 -19.29
N THR A 120 -13.02 -15.24 -20.58
CA THR A 120 -13.77 -14.25 -21.36
C THR A 120 -15.12 -13.88 -20.73
N PRO A 121 -15.99 -14.81 -20.29
CA PRO A 121 -17.27 -14.46 -19.69
C PRO A 121 -17.15 -13.60 -18.42
N PHE A 122 -16.12 -13.85 -17.60
CA PHE A 122 -15.83 -13.05 -16.42
C PHE A 122 -15.54 -11.60 -16.81
N TYR A 123 -14.57 -11.37 -17.69
CA TYR A 123 -14.20 -10.01 -18.08
C TYR A 123 -15.30 -9.30 -18.87
N SER A 124 -16.02 -10.03 -19.74
CA SER A 124 -17.17 -9.49 -20.46
C SER A 124 -18.24 -8.99 -19.49
N SER A 125 -18.56 -9.72 -18.43
CA SER A 125 -19.53 -9.29 -17.43
C SER A 125 -19.01 -8.19 -16.50
N LEU A 126 -17.71 -8.20 -16.19
CA LEU A 126 -17.07 -7.20 -15.34
C LEU A 126 -17.12 -5.80 -15.97
N TYR A 127 -16.83 -5.75 -17.29
CA TYR A 127 -16.79 -4.51 -18.06
C TYR A 127 -18.09 -4.20 -18.80
N ALA A 128 -19.10 -5.08 -18.72
CA ALA A 128 -20.42 -4.78 -19.25
C ALA A 128 -21.04 -3.58 -18.51
N GLN A 129 -21.84 -2.80 -19.23
CA GLN A 129 -22.69 -1.79 -18.62
C GLN A 129 -23.64 -2.48 -17.63
N LYS A 130 -23.63 -2.05 -16.36
CA LYS A 130 -24.49 -2.59 -15.32
C LYS A 130 -25.71 -1.68 -15.17
N PRO A 131 -26.87 -1.99 -15.79
CA PRO A 131 -28.06 -1.18 -15.64
C PRO A 131 -28.56 -1.26 -14.20
N SER A 132 -29.00 -0.13 -13.65
CA SER A 132 -29.67 -0.12 -12.35
C SER A 132 -31.06 -0.74 -12.51
N ILE A 133 -31.31 -1.86 -11.84
CA ILE A 133 -32.61 -2.59 -11.91
C ILE A 133 -33.73 -1.75 -11.25
N ASN A 134 -33.38 -0.89 -10.30
CA ASN A 134 -34.31 0.03 -9.65
C ASN A 134 -33.57 1.29 -9.17
N PRO A 135 -33.36 2.29 -10.05
CA PRO A 135 -32.62 3.51 -9.69
C PRO A 135 -33.34 4.33 -8.60
N GLU A 136 -34.66 4.16 -8.47
CA GLU A 136 -35.47 4.89 -7.50
C GLU A 136 -35.38 4.31 -6.08
N ARG A 137 -35.00 3.03 -5.92
CA ARG A 137 -34.97 2.37 -4.60
C ARG A 137 -33.99 3.03 -3.61
N PRO A 138 -32.76 3.40 -3.98
CA PRO A 138 -31.89 4.21 -3.12
C PRO A 138 -32.53 5.55 -2.76
N LEU A 139 -33.18 6.24 -3.71
CA LEU A 139 -33.83 7.53 -3.48
C LEU A 139 -35.01 7.40 -2.50
N ALA A 140 -35.86 6.39 -2.67
CA ALA A 140 -36.95 6.06 -1.74
C ALA A 140 -36.44 5.70 -0.32
N THR A 141 -35.26 5.08 -0.24
CA THR A 141 -34.60 4.81 1.05
C THR A 141 -34.14 6.11 1.71
N LEU A 142 -33.70 7.09 0.92
CA LEU A 142 -33.44 8.43 1.44
C LEU A 142 -34.78 9.02 1.93
N GLU A 143 -35.84 9.02 1.13
CA GLU A 143 -37.17 9.59 1.46
C GLU A 143 -37.72 9.20 2.84
N SER A 144 -37.66 7.91 3.18
CA SER A 144 -38.29 7.33 4.36
C SER A 144 -37.33 6.80 5.44
N GLY A 145 -36.02 6.77 5.16
CA GLY A 145 -35.01 6.20 6.05
C GLY A 145 -34.61 7.12 7.21
N ASN A 146 -33.65 6.63 8.01
CA ASN A 146 -33.06 7.41 9.10
C ASN A 146 -32.34 8.64 8.53
N ARG A 147 -33.01 9.79 8.64
CA ARG A 147 -32.47 11.08 8.25
C ARG A 147 -31.48 11.57 9.28
N VAL A 148 -30.47 12.31 8.82
CA VAL A 148 -29.67 13.15 9.71
C VAL A 148 -30.64 14.10 10.44
N LEU A 149 -30.50 14.22 11.77
CA LEU A 149 -31.35 15.11 12.55
C LEU A 149 -31.31 16.53 11.96
N PRO A 150 -32.44 17.26 11.89
CA PRO A 150 -32.49 18.58 11.27
C PRO A 150 -31.43 19.55 11.78
N THR A 151 -31.10 19.47 13.07
CA THR A 151 -30.05 20.28 13.70
C THR A 151 -28.65 19.95 13.18
N THR A 152 -28.33 18.67 13.03
CA THR A 152 -27.06 18.22 12.45
C THR A 152 -26.98 18.57 10.96
N ALA A 153 -28.07 18.38 10.22
CA ALA A 153 -28.14 18.75 8.81
C ALA A 153 -27.93 20.25 8.61
N ALA A 154 -28.56 21.08 9.46
CA ALA A 154 -28.37 22.53 9.44
C ALA A 154 -26.91 22.94 9.75
N LYS A 155 -26.24 22.26 10.70
CA LYS A 155 -24.82 22.48 10.98
C LYS A 155 -23.93 22.10 9.80
N CYS A 156 -24.16 20.93 9.18
CA CYS A 156 -23.38 20.49 8.02
C CYS A 156 -23.58 21.38 6.79
N GLY A 157 -24.72 22.05 6.67
CA GLY A 157 -25.01 23.01 5.60
C GLY A 157 -24.64 24.46 5.92
N ALA A 158 -24.14 24.75 7.12
CA ALA A 158 -23.73 26.10 7.50
C ALA A 158 -22.38 26.47 6.83
N PRO A 159 -22.08 27.77 6.68
CA PRO A 159 -20.74 28.21 6.24
C PRO A 159 -19.65 27.65 7.15
N ILE A 160 -18.53 27.24 6.55
CA ILE A 160 -17.34 26.80 7.29
C ILE A 160 -16.76 27.99 8.05
N SER A 161 -16.58 27.85 9.36
CA SER A 161 -16.03 28.91 10.20
C SER A 161 -14.50 28.89 10.26
N ALA A 162 -13.88 30.06 10.51
CA ALA A 162 -12.45 30.16 10.84
C ALA A 162 -12.02 29.21 11.97
N GLY A 163 -12.86 29.04 12.99
CA GLY A 163 -12.57 28.12 14.10
C GLY A 163 -12.43 26.67 13.64
N GLU A 164 -13.37 26.19 12.84
CA GLU A 164 -13.32 24.83 12.28
C GLU A 164 -12.10 24.62 11.37
N ILE A 165 -11.73 25.62 10.57
CA ILE A 165 -10.54 25.58 9.71
C ILE A 165 -9.28 25.48 10.58
N GLN A 166 -9.18 26.32 11.60
CA GLN A 166 -8.03 26.35 12.49
C GLN A 166 -7.88 25.04 13.27
N ASP A 167 -8.96 24.56 13.89
CA ASP A 167 -9.00 23.29 14.61
C ASP A 167 -8.59 22.12 13.70
N THR A 168 -9.09 22.13 12.45
CA THR A 168 -8.71 21.12 11.45
C THR A 168 -7.21 21.17 11.15
N CYS A 169 -6.65 22.35 10.89
CA CYS A 169 -5.23 22.53 10.61
C CYS A 169 -4.36 22.07 11.79
N ASP A 170 -4.75 22.42 13.02
CA ASP A 170 -4.03 22.08 14.24
C ASP A 170 -4.06 20.56 14.52
N MET A 171 -5.13 19.87 14.12
CA MET A 171 -5.31 18.43 14.32
C MET A 171 -4.69 17.56 13.20
N LEU A 172 -4.12 18.17 12.16
CA LEU A 172 -3.54 17.40 11.05
C LEU A 172 -2.41 16.45 11.51
N PRO A 173 -2.39 15.20 11.03
CA PRO A 173 -1.33 14.24 11.36
C PRO A 173 -0.04 14.56 10.61
N THR A 174 1.08 14.60 11.31
CA THR A 174 2.42 14.83 10.76
C THR A 174 3.07 13.52 10.29
N GLY A 175 4.03 13.60 9.37
CA GLY A 175 4.77 12.42 8.88
C GLY A 175 4.07 11.62 7.78
N LYS A 176 2.90 12.09 7.30
CA LYS A 176 2.27 11.58 6.08
C LYS A 176 2.86 12.25 4.84
N SER A 177 2.89 11.52 3.73
CA SER A 177 3.26 12.09 2.44
C SER A 177 2.31 13.24 2.07
N PRO A 178 2.82 14.31 1.44
CA PRO A 178 1.98 15.41 1.01
C PRO A 178 1.00 14.98 -0.09
N GLY A 179 -0.08 15.75 -0.24
CA GLY A 179 -1.11 15.52 -1.24
C GLY A 179 -0.64 15.90 -2.66
N PRO A 180 -1.57 15.98 -3.63
CA PRO A 180 -1.26 16.38 -5.00
C PRO A 180 -0.72 17.81 -5.12
N ASP A 181 -0.92 18.65 -4.10
CA ASP A 181 -0.36 20.00 -3.96
C ASP A 181 1.12 20.01 -3.50
N LEU A 182 1.66 18.86 -3.09
CA LEU A 182 3.01 18.68 -2.54
C LEU A 182 3.26 19.48 -1.24
N ILE A 183 2.22 19.96 -0.56
CA ILE A 183 2.34 20.68 0.70
C ILE A 183 2.18 19.70 1.87
N PRO A 184 3.16 19.59 2.79
CA PRO A 184 3.05 18.66 3.92
C PRO A 184 2.07 19.19 4.96
N ASN A 185 1.37 18.29 5.66
CA ASN A 185 0.50 18.63 6.79
C ASN A 185 1.17 19.48 7.88
N ALA A 186 2.48 19.34 8.06
CA ALA A 186 3.25 20.16 8.99
C ALA A 186 3.17 21.66 8.65
N PHE A 187 3.09 22.02 7.37
CA PHE A 187 2.92 23.41 6.94
C PHE A 187 1.60 23.99 7.45
N TYR A 188 0.49 23.32 7.17
CA TYR A 188 -0.85 23.74 7.60
C TYR A 188 -0.95 23.85 9.13
N LYS A 189 -0.33 22.92 9.85
CA LYS A 189 -0.30 22.91 11.31
C LYS A 189 0.55 24.03 11.91
N ILE A 190 1.70 24.34 11.33
CA ILE A 190 2.61 25.41 11.82
C ILE A 190 2.02 26.80 11.50
N PHE A 191 1.38 26.95 10.35
CA PHE A 191 0.89 28.24 9.85
C PHE A 191 -0.63 28.38 9.93
N SER A 192 -1.31 27.60 10.76
CA SER A 192 -2.78 27.56 10.87
C SER A 192 -3.38 28.96 11.02
N ALA A 193 -2.89 29.75 11.98
CA ALA A 193 -3.34 31.13 12.20
C ALA A 193 -3.20 32.07 10.99
N LYS A 194 -2.24 31.82 10.10
CA LYS A 194 -2.04 32.62 8.86
C LYS A 194 -2.87 32.10 7.70
N ILE A 195 -3.11 30.79 7.64
CA ILE A 195 -3.81 30.12 6.56
C ILE A 195 -5.33 30.20 6.74
N THR A 196 -5.83 30.09 7.98
CA THR A 196 -7.25 30.18 8.32
C THR A 196 -7.97 31.38 7.66
N PRO A 197 -7.51 32.64 7.81
CA PRO A 197 -8.19 33.77 7.19
C PRO A 197 -8.09 33.80 5.66
N ILE A 198 -7.16 33.04 5.07
CA ILE A 198 -7.05 32.88 3.62
C ILE A 198 -8.12 31.89 3.15
N LEU A 199 -8.23 30.73 3.81
CA LEU A 199 -9.17 29.66 3.44
C LEU A 199 -10.63 30.01 3.72
N GLU A 200 -10.92 30.80 4.76
CA GLU A 200 -12.29 31.24 5.08
C GLU A 200 -12.90 32.17 4.00
N ARG A 201 -12.05 32.84 3.20
CA ARG A 201 -12.48 33.83 2.20
C ARG A 201 -12.75 33.24 0.80
N TRP A 202 -12.58 31.92 0.63
CA TRP A 202 -12.86 31.21 -0.61
C TRP A 202 -14.31 30.75 -0.69
#